data_AF-A0A0K8R854-F1
#
_entry.id   AF-A0A0K8R854-F1
#
_cell.length_a   1.000
_cell.length_b   1.000
_cell.length_c   1.000
_cell.angle_alpha   90.00
_cell.angle_beta   90.00
_cell.angle_gamma   90.00
#
_symmetry.space_group_name_H-M   'P 1'
#
loop_
_entity.id
_entity.type
_entity.pdbx_description
1 polymer ?
#
loop_
_entity_poly.entity_id
_entity_poly.type
_entity_poly.pdbx_seq_one_letter_code
_entity_poly.pdbx_strand_id
1 'polypeptide(L)'
;MKDLPPECKDNLKKQIEAKCEGHVFQPELIGFTGCQLKCGNENDYIFMRMKSSQTIFLKDGTPCGHNKVCIGGRCVETCQMTFV
;
A
#
# COMPACT_ATOMS: atom_id res chain seq x y z
N MET A 1 -1.75 -5.05 9.95
CA MET A 1 -2.12 -6.42 9.56
C MET A 1 -2.07 -7.44 10.70
N LYS A 2 -1.54 -7.13 11.90
CA LYS A 2 -1.39 -8.12 12.98
C LYS A 2 -2.73 -8.61 13.56
N ASP A 3 -3.81 -7.85 13.39
CA ASP A 3 -5.12 -8.13 14.00
C ASP A 3 -6.23 -8.49 12.99
N LEU A 4 -5.88 -8.74 11.71
CA LEU A 4 -6.87 -9.16 10.71
C LEU A 4 -7.04 -10.68 10.70
N PRO A 5 -8.28 -11.19 10.52
CA PRO A 5 -8.51 -12.59 10.22
C PRO A 5 -7.66 -13.05 9.03
N PRO A 6 -7.17 -14.30 9.01
CA PRO A 6 -6.27 -14.80 7.97
C PRO A 6 -6.86 -14.62 6.56
N GLU A 7 -8.15 -14.93 6.35
CA GLU A 7 -8.81 -14.71 5.05
C GLU A 7 -8.81 -13.24 4.61
N CYS A 8 -9.06 -12.32 5.53
CA CYS A 8 -9.00 -10.88 5.25
C CYS A 8 -7.59 -10.45 4.87
N LYS A 9 -6.57 -11.00 5.55
CA LYS A 9 -5.17 -10.70 5.26
C LYS A 9 -4.78 -11.21 3.87
N ASP A 10 -5.17 -12.43 3.50
CA ASP A 10 -4.86 -13.01 2.19
C ASP A 10 -5.59 -12.30 1.05
N ASN A 11 -6.86 -11.96 1.24
CA ASN A 11 -7.62 -11.20 0.26
C ASN A 11 -7.00 -9.80 0.07
N LEU A 12 -6.65 -9.12 1.17
CA LEU A 12 -6.00 -7.81 1.10
C LEU A 12 -4.64 -7.90 0.39
N LYS A 13 -3.85 -8.94 0.67
CA LYS A 13 -2.56 -9.19 -0.02
C LYS A 13 -2.76 -9.38 -1.52
N LYS A 14 -3.74 -10.21 -1.95
CA LYS A 14 -4.05 -10.41 -3.36
C LYS A 14 -4.50 -9.14 -4.08
N GLN A 15 -5.35 -8.33 -3.45
CA GLN A 15 -5.77 -7.05 -4.03
C GLN A 15 -4.60 -6.08 -4.19
N ILE A 16 -3.70 -6.06 -3.22
CA ILE A 16 -2.49 -5.25 -3.25
C ILE A 16 -1.54 -5.72 -4.37
N GLU A 17 -1.28 -7.02 -4.44
CA GLU A 17 -0.40 -7.63 -5.45
C GLU A 17 -0.95 -7.36 -6.86
N ALA A 18 -2.25 -7.61 -7.09
CA ALA A 18 -2.89 -7.30 -8.37
C ALA A 18 -2.76 -5.81 -8.76
N LYS A 19 -2.74 -4.91 -7.77
CA LYS A 19 -2.57 -3.47 -8.01
C LYS A 19 -1.13 -3.11 -8.40
N CYS A 20 -0.13 -3.82 -7.86
CA CYS A 20 1.27 -3.66 -8.27
C CYS A 20 1.53 -4.33 -9.64
N GLU A 21 1.00 -5.54 -9.86
CA GLU A 21 1.14 -6.29 -11.13
C GLU A 21 0.60 -5.54 -12.34
N GLY A 22 -0.39 -4.66 -12.16
CA GLY A 22 -0.85 -3.74 -13.20
C GLY A 22 0.23 -2.79 -13.73
N HIS A 23 1.42 -2.74 -13.11
CA HIS A 23 2.52 -1.87 -13.46
C HIS A 23 3.76 -2.64 -13.94
N VAL A 24 4.00 -2.61 -15.26
CA VAL A 24 5.05 -3.38 -15.95
C VAL A 24 6.44 -3.22 -15.35
N PHE A 25 6.78 -2.02 -14.88
CA PHE A 25 8.12 -1.72 -14.37
C PHE A 25 8.30 -1.97 -12.87
N GLN A 26 7.20 -2.14 -12.12
CA GLN A 26 7.21 -2.16 -10.65
C GLN A 26 6.16 -3.15 -10.10
N PRO A 27 6.22 -4.44 -10.49
CA PRO A 27 5.17 -5.40 -10.18
C PRO A 27 5.18 -5.88 -8.72
N GLU A 28 6.28 -5.70 -7.98
CA GLU A 28 6.44 -6.31 -6.66
C GLU A 28 6.00 -5.38 -5.53
N LEU A 29 5.28 -5.93 -4.55
CA LEU A 29 5.00 -5.23 -3.31
C LEU A 29 6.25 -5.18 -2.42
N ILE A 30 6.84 -4.00 -2.28
CA ILE A 30 8.01 -3.75 -1.42
C ILE A 30 7.64 -3.15 -0.06
N GLY A 31 6.44 -2.58 0.09
CA GLY A 31 6.03 -2.04 1.39
C GLY A 31 4.56 -1.67 1.49
N PHE A 32 4.03 -1.76 2.71
CA PHE A 32 2.65 -1.36 3.03
C PHE A 32 2.59 -0.70 4.40
N THR A 33 2.07 0.53 4.47
CA THR A 33 1.96 1.31 5.72
C THR A 33 0.51 1.56 6.15
N GLY A 34 -0.43 0.76 5.65
CA GLY A 34 -1.87 0.93 5.93
C GLY A 34 -2.58 1.86 4.96
N CYS A 35 -2.00 3.03 4.67
CA CYS A 35 -2.54 4.02 3.72
C CYS A 35 -1.68 4.22 2.47
N GLN A 36 -0.47 3.66 2.44
CA GLN A 36 0.43 3.73 1.31
C GLN A 36 0.85 2.32 0.92
N LEU A 37 0.82 2.09 -0.38
CA LEU A 37 1.37 0.93 -1.04
C LEU A 37 2.67 1.36 -1.72
N LYS A 38 3.75 0.61 -1.52
CA LYS A 38 4.96 0.78 -2.32
C LYS A 38 5.11 -0.44 -3.21
N CYS A 39 5.01 -0.21 -4.52
CA CYS A 39 5.33 -1.20 -5.53
C CYS A 39 6.69 -0.87 -6.12
N GLY A 40 7.48 -1.87 -6.48
CA GLY A 40 8.80 -1.66 -7.03
C GLY A 40 9.35 -2.86 -7.74
N ASN A 41 10.59 -2.71 -8.19
CA ASN A 41 11.40 -3.76 -8.74
C ASN A 41 12.86 -3.39 -8.46
N GLU A 42 13.64 -4.37 -8.02
CA GLU A 42 15.08 -4.23 -7.86
C GLU A 42 15.76 -5.23 -8.79
N ASN A 43 16.36 -4.72 -9.86
CA ASN A 43 17.20 -5.51 -10.74
C ASN A 43 18.67 -5.23 -10.43
N ASP A 44 19.38 -6.26 -9.97
CA ASP A 44 20.81 -6.23 -9.70
C ASP A 44 21.54 -6.75 -10.96
N TYR A 45 21.98 -5.84 -11.83
CA TYR A 45 22.89 -6.18 -12.92
C TYR A 45 24.33 -6.03 -12.42
N ILE A 46 25.25 -6.87 -12.91
CA ILE A 46 26.65 -6.99 -12.48
C ILE A 46 27.37 -5.63 -12.30
N PHE A 47 26.99 -4.60 -13.06
CA PHE A 47 27.57 -3.24 -13.00
C PHE A 47 26.59 -2.12 -12.61
N MET A 48 25.31 -2.40 -12.40
CA MET A 48 24.31 -1.36 -12.09
C MET A 48 23.12 -1.90 -11.31
N ARG A 49 22.80 -1.24 -10.19
CA ARG A 49 21.57 -1.45 -9.41
C ARG A 49 20.48 -0.53 -9.90
N MET A 50 19.47 -1.09 -10.54
CA MET A 50 18.29 -0.33 -10.94
C MET A 50 17.16 -0.60 -9.96
N LYS A 51 16.88 0.40 -9.10
CA LYS A 51 15.73 0.40 -8.20
C LYS A 51 14.65 1.29 -8.78
N SER A 52 13.52 0.68 -9.16
CA SER A 52 12.33 1.40 -9.58
C SER A 52 11.27 1.23 -8.50
N SER A 53 10.66 2.32 -8.04
CA SER A 53 9.57 2.24 -7.07
C SER A 53 8.54 3.33 -7.31
N GLN A 54 7.28 2.99 -7.06
CA GLN A 54 6.17 3.92 -6.98
C GLN A 54 5.49 3.78 -5.62
N THR A 55 4.97 4.91 -5.13
CA THR A 55 4.10 4.93 -3.97
C THR A 55 2.68 5.22 -4.45
N ILE A 56 1.75 4.31 -4.16
CA ILE A 56 0.32 4.45 -4.45
C ILE A 56 -0.39 4.76 -3.13
N PHE A 57 -1.14 5.85 -3.11
CA PHE A 57 -1.95 6.22 -1.95
C PHE A 57 -3.32 5.54 -2.02
N LEU A 58 -3.80 5.06 -0.89
CA LEU A 58 -5.19 4.63 -0.74
C LEU A 58 -6.11 5.85 -0.74
N LYS A 59 -7.36 5.65 -1.18
CA LYS A 59 -8.34 6.73 -1.25
C LYS A 59 -8.60 7.30 0.15
N ASP A 60 -8.81 8.60 0.21
CA ASP A 60 -9.19 9.25 1.46
C ASP A 60 -10.51 8.67 1.98
N GLY A 61 -10.60 8.47 3.29
CA GLY A 61 -11.69 7.75 3.96
C GLY A 61 -11.52 6.23 4.03
N THR A 62 -10.51 5.64 3.39
CA THR A 62 -10.24 4.19 3.54
C THR A 62 -9.90 3.87 4.99
N PRO A 63 -10.59 2.93 5.65
CA PRO A 63 -10.27 2.56 7.03
C PRO A 63 -8.91 1.87 7.08
N CYS A 64 -8.01 2.40 7.91
CA CYS A 64 -6.64 1.89 8.07
C CYS A 64 -6.37 1.32 9.48
N GLY A 65 -7.35 1.41 10.37
CA GLY A 65 -7.31 0.87 11.72
C GLY A 65 -8.58 1.16 12.50
N HIS A 66 -8.60 0.75 13.77
CA HIS A 66 -9.72 1.03 14.66
C HIS A 66 -9.84 2.54 14.88
N ASN A 67 -10.97 3.14 14.49
CA ASN A 67 -11.22 4.58 14.49
C ASN A 67 -10.18 5.40 13.71
N LYS A 68 -9.56 4.80 12.67
CA LYS A 68 -8.57 5.47 11.83
C LYS A 68 -8.89 5.33 10.35
N VAL A 69 -8.68 6.42 9.62
CA VAL A 69 -8.93 6.52 8.18
C VAL A 69 -7.72 7.11 7.47
N CYS A 70 -7.58 6.78 6.19
CA CYS A 70 -6.58 7.38 5.32
C CYS A 70 -7.01 8.80 4.93
N ILE A 71 -6.10 9.77 5.07
CA ILE A 71 -6.23 11.12 4.52
C ILE A 71 -4.86 11.53 3.97
N GLY A 72 -4.77 11.86 2.68
CA GLY A 72 -3.53 12.24 2.03
C GLY A 72 -2.43 11.17 2.14
N GLY A 73 -2.83 9.89 2.13
CA GLY A 73 -1.91 8.76 2.31
C GLY A 73 -1.38 8.57 3.74
N ARG A 74 -1.95 9.25 4.76
CA ARG A 74 -1.62 9.05 6.17
C ARG A 74 -2.79 8.42 6.90
N CYS A 75 -2.50 7.52 7.82
CA CYS A 75 -3.51 6.93 8.70
C CYS A 75 -3.74 7.87 9.89
N VAL A 76 -4.88 8.55 9.91
CA VAL A 76 -5.25 9.55 10.94
C VAL A 76 -6.48 9.10 11.70
N GLU A 77 -6.69 9.64 12.89
CA GLU A 77 -7.91 9.39 13.68
C GLU A 77 -9.14 9.92 12.94
N THR A 78 -10.26 9.20 12.99
CA THR A 78 -11.53 9.60 12.35
C THR A 78 -12.02 10.96 12.83
N CYS A 79 -11.69 11.37 14.06
CA CYS A 79 -12.01 12.70 14.60
C CYS A 79 -11.35 13.85 13.84
N GLN A 80 -10.29 13.58 13.06
CA GLN A 80 -9.60 14.57 12.23
C GLN A 80 -10.12 14.60 10.80
N MET A 81 -11.09 13.74 10.45
CA MET A 81 -11.73 13.75 9.15
C MET A 81 -12.65 14.97 9.03
N THR A 82 -12.44 15.77 8.00
CA THR A 82 -13.34 16.86 7.63
C THR A 82 -14.39 16.32 6.66
N PHE A 83 -15.67 16.46 7.01
CA PHE A 83 -16.77 16.17 6.09
C PHE A 83 -16.90 17.35 5.13
N VAL A 84 -16.78 17.09 3.83
CA VAL A 84 -16.95 18.09 2.76
C VAL A 84 -18.21 17.77 1.98
#